data_AF-A0A7J3FKM7-F1
#
_entry.id   AF-A0A7J3FKM7-F1
#
_cell.length_a   1.000
_cell.length_b   1.000
_cell.length_c   1.000
_cell.angle_alpha   90.00
_cell.angle_beta   90.00
_cell.angle_gamma   90.00
#
_symmetry.space_group_name_H-M   'P 1'
#
loop_
_entity.id
_entity.type
_entity.pdbx_description
1 polymer ?
#
loop_
_entity_poly.entity_id
_entity_poly.type
_entity_poly.pdbx_seq_one_letter_code
_entity_poly.pdbx_strand_id
1 'polypeptide(L)'
;MVSIFVPNSTHSINDSTDILLEVFRWAFRRIVCSSLGESAGEAVIFFIKETLRRDPIEVLWENPRAVYDEMVRLFGEGTKILISILILNINREYGLSMDPEYFLELMCNGGQSAINEIRSFIESVAKARGGR
;
A
#
# COMPACT_ATOMS: atom_id res chain seq x y z
N MET A 1 -19.52 -41.46 -22.17
CA MET A 1 -18.44 -40.98 -21.28
C MET A 1 -18.36 -39.49 -21.50
N VAL A 2 -18.94 -38.68 -20.59
CA VAL A 2 -19.00 -37.22 -20.73
C VAL A 2 -18.09 -36.64 -19.66
N SER A 3 -16.95 -36.07 -20.07
CA SER A 3 -16.11 -35.27 -19.17
C SER A 3 -16.80 -33.94 -18.95
N ILE A 4 -17.17 -33.67 -17.69
CA ILE A 4 -17.70 -32.40 -17.25
C ILE A 4 -16.50 -31.47 -17.05
N PHE A 5 -16.41 -30.42 -17.87
CA PHE A 5 -15.46 -29.34 -17.70
C PHE A 5 -15.88 -28.51 -16.49
N VAL A 6 -15.12 -28.58 -15.41
CA VAL A 6 -15.26 -27.69 -14.26
C VAL A 6 -14.52 -26.39 -14.60
N PRO A 7 -15.18 -25.23 -14.71
CA PRO A 7 -14.48 -23.98 -14.93
C PRO A 7 -13.67 -23.64 -13.68
N ASN A 8 -12.37 -23.44 -13.89
CA ASN A 8 -11.39 -23.10 -12.88
C ASN A 8 -11.67 -21.67 -12.34
N SER A 9 -12.04 -21.55 -11.08
CA SER A 9 -12.47 -20.29 -10.42
C SER A 9 -11.33 -19.31 -10.09
N THR A 10 -10.18 -19.42 -10.73
CA THR A 10 -8.97 -18.63 -10.42
C THR A 10 -8.97 -17.21 -10.99
N HIS A 11 -9.96 -16.83 -11.81
CA HIS A 11 -9.97 -15.53 -12.47
C HIS A 11 -10.58 -14.38 -11.64
N SER A 12 -11.42 -14.67 -10.64
CA SER A 12 -12.20 -13.63 -9.92
C SER A 12 -11.48 -12.97 -8.74
N ILE A 13 -10.49 -13.66 -8.13
CA ILE A 13 -9.81 -13.19 -6.92
C ILE A 13 -8.73 -12.15 -7.26
N ASN A 14 -8.06 -12.32 -8.41
CA ASN A 14 -7.02 -11.41 -8.87
C ASN A 14 -7.61 -10.04 -9.26
N ASP A 15 -8.71 -10.02 -10.02
CA ASP A 15 -9.37 -8.78 -10.44
C ASP A 15 -9.79 -7.89 -9.26
N SER A 16 -10.30 -8.50 -8.18
CA SER A 16 -10.72 -7.76 -6.98
C SER A 16 -9.52 -7.17 -6.24
N THR A 17 -8.43 -7.94 -6.13
CA THR A 17 -7.19 -7.48 -5.48
C THR A 17 -6.55 -6.35 -6.28
N ASP A 18 -6.52 -6.47 -7.61
CA ASP A 18 -5.93 -5.48 -8.50
C ASP A 18 -6.65 -4.13 -8.39
N ILE A 19 -7.99 -4.13 -8.29
CA ILE A 19 -8.79 -2.92 -8.05
C ILE A 19 -8.44 -2.29 -6.69
N LEU A 20 -8.31 -3.09 -5.64
CA LEU A 20 -7.94 -2.60 -4.31
C LEU A 20 -6.56 -1.92 -4.33
N LEU A 21 -5.58 -2.58 -4.96
CA LEU A 21 -4.22 -2.06 -5.08
C LEU A 21 -4.18 -0.81 -5.96
N GLU A 22 -4.97 -0.73 -7.03
CA GLU A 22 -5.06 0.47 -7.88
C GLU A 22 -5.61 1.67 -7.10
N VAL A 23 -6.68 1.47 -6.33
CA VAL A 23 -7.26 2.53 -5.48
C VAL A 23 -6.24 3.04 -4.47
N PHE A 24 -5.56 2.12 -3.79
CA PHE A 24 -4.56 2.49 -2.79
C PHE A 24 -3.33 3.14 -3.44
N ARG A 25 -2.89 2.68 -4.61
CA ARG A 25 -1.81 3.28 -5.39
C ARG A 25 -2.12 4.73 -5.76
N TRP A 26 -3.34 5.00 -6.20
CA TRP A 26 -3.76 6.37 -6.47
C TRP A 26 -3.75 7.24 -5.20
N ALA A 27 -4.25 6.70 -4.09
CA ALA A 27 -4.28 7.42 -2.80
C ALA A 27 -2.86 7.75 -2.33
N PHE A 28 -1.98 6.75 -2.34
CA PHE A 28 -0.57 6.89 -2.00
C PHE A 28 0.12 7.94 -2.86
N ARG A 29 0.03 7.82 -4.21
CA ARG A 29 0.65 8.77 -5.14
C ARG A 29 0.20 10.19 -4.85
N ARG A 30 -1.11 10.42 -4.76
CA ARG A 30 -1.65 11.75 -4.55
C ARG A 30 -1.21 12.35 -3.22
N ILE A 31 -1.14 11.56 -2.15
CA ILE A 31 -0.71 12.04 -0.83
C ILE A 31 0.79 12.33 -0.80
N VAL A 32 1.62 11.48 -1.41
CA VAL A 32 3.06 11.72 -1.53
C VAL A 32 3.32 13.00 -2.32
N CYS A 33 2.68 13.16 -3.49
CA CYS A 33 2.84 14.35 -4.33
C CYS A 33 2.27 15.62 -3.68
N SER A 34 1.19 15.54 -2.91
CA SER A 34 0.66 16.70 -2.18
C SER A 34 1.53 17.09 -0.99
N SER A 35 2.23 16.13 -0.37
CA SER A 35 3.09 16.36 0.79
C SER A 35 4.47 16.91 0.41
N LEU A 36 5.04 16.42 -0.70
CA LEU A 36 6.41 16.76 -1.13
C LEU A 36 6.45 17.74 -2.32
N GLY A 37 5.31 17.96 -2.98
CA GLY A 37 5.22 18.60 -4.30
C GLY A 37 5.31 17.58 -5.44
N GLU A 38 4.64 17.85 -6.56
CA GLU A 38 4.46 16.87 -7.67
C GLU A 38 5.79 16.26 -8.14
N SER A 39 6.77 17.11 -8.49
CA SER A 39 8.06 16.62 -9.02
C SER A 39 8.84 15.78 -8.01
N ALA A 40 8.86 16.19 -6.74
CA ALA A 40 9.57 15.47 -5.69
C ALA A 40 8.84 14.16 -5.33
N GLY A 41 7.52 14.19 -5.26
CA GLY A 41 6.71 13.01 -4.99
C GLY A 41 6.86 11.94 -6.07
N GLU A 42 6.81 12.33 -7.35
CA GLU A 42 7.09 11.42 -8.47
C GLU A 42 8.49 10.83 -8.40
N ALA A 43 9.51 11.65 -8.10
CA ALA A 43 10.87 11.17 -7.96
C ALA A 43 10.98 10.11 -6.85
N VAL A 44 10.35 10.34 -5.69
CA VAL A 44 10.31 9.37 -4.59
C VAL A 44 9.67 8.05 -5.02
N ILE A 45 8.48 8.12 -5.63
CA ILE A 45 7.75 6.92 -6.10
C ILE A 45 8.61 6.15 -7.12
N PHE A 46 9.23 6.88 -8.05
CA PHE A 46 10.13 6.33 -9.05
C PHE A 46 11.33 5.63 -8.41
N PHE A 47 12.03 6.26 -7.47
CA PHE A 47 13.20 5.67 -6.81
C PHE A 47 12.87 4.41 -6.00
N ILE A 48 11.73 4.41 -5.29
CA ILE A 48 11.28 3.22 -4.55
C ILE A 48 10.98 2.09 -5.55
N LYS A 49 10.25 2.38 -6.63
CA LYS A 49 9.92 1.40 -7.68
C LYS A 49 11.18 0.84 -8.37
N GLU A 50 12.11 1.71 -8.76
CA GLU A 50 13.37 1.30 -9.41
C GLU A 50 14.20 0.40 -8.50
N THR A 51 14.18 0.66 -7.20
CA THR A 51 14.94 -0.13 -6.24
C THR A 51 14.30 -1.48 -5.98
N LEU A 52 12.98 -1.51 -5.74
CA LEU A 52 12.23 -2.74 -5.52
C LEU A 52 12.09 -3.59 -6.79
N ARG A 53 12.37 -3.01 -7.97
CA ARG A 53 12.15 -3.60 -9.31
C ARG A 53 10.71 -4.07 -9.53
N ARG A 54 9.78 -3.58 -8.72
CA ARG A 54 8.36 -3.94 -8.67
C ARG A 54 7.55 -2.72 -8.22
N ASP A 55 6.24 -2.75 -8.45
CA ASP A 55 5.34 -1.71 -7.95
C ASP A 55 5.38 -1.68 -6.40
N PRO A 56 5.62 -0.52 -5.77
CA PRO A 56 5.76 -0.45 -4.31
C PRO A 56 4.51 -0.89 -3.55
N ILE A 57 3.33 -0.77 -4.14
CA ILE A 57 2.06 -1.14 -3.49
C ILE A 57 1.82 -2.65 -3.55
N GLU A 58 2.18 -3.29 -4.66
CA GLU A 58 2.21 -4.76 -4.73
C GLU A 58 3.21 -5.33 -3.72
N VAL A 59 4.40 -4.72 -3.60
CA VAL A 59 5.39 -5.15 -2.60
C VAL A 59 4.87 -4.88 -1.19
N LEU A 60 4.20 -3.75 -0.93
CA LEU A 60 3.59 -3.47 0.37
C LEU A 60 2.55 -4.53 0.76
N TRP A 61 1.78 -5.01 -0.23
CA TRP A 61 0.76 -6.04 -0.04
C TRP A 61 1.34 -7.41 0.32
N GLU A 62 2.53 -7.75 -0.19
CA GLU A 62 3.19 -9.04 0.02
C GLU A 62 4.21 -9.02 1.16
N ASN A 63 5.06 -8.00 1.18
CA ASN A 63 6.21 -7.83 2.04
C ASN A 63 6.39 -6.34 2.43
N PRO A 64 5.61 -5.86 3.41
CA PRO A 64 5.66 -4.47 3.85
C PRO A 64 7.02 -4.09 4.45
N ARG A 65 7.78 -5.07 4.95
CA ARG A 65 9.13 -4.85 5.48
C ARG A 65 10.11 -4.42 4.40
N ALA A 66 10.04 -5.02 3.21
CA ALA A 66 10.89 -4.63 2.09
C ALA A 66 10.65 -3.17 1.67
N VAL A 67 9.40 -2.72 1.66
CA VAL A 67 9.07 -1.31 1.38
C VAL A 67 9.66 -0.40 2.46
N TYR A 68 9.51 -0.76 3.73
CA TYR A 68 10.07 0.00 4.84
C TYR A 68 11.59 0.15 4.74
N ASP A 69 12.29 -0.96 4.53
CA ASP A 69 13.76 -0.96 4.45
C ASP A 69 14.26 -0.09 3.28
N GLU A 70 13.56 -0.07 2.13
CA GLU A 70 13.93 0.80 1.02
C GLU A 70 13.63 2.29 1.27
N MET A 71 12.54 2.58 1.97
CA MET A 71 12.29 3.95 2.43
C MET A 71 13.37 4.40 3.41
N VAL A 72 13.78 3.55 4.36
CA VAL A 72 14.90 3.83 5.27
C VAL A 72 16.19 4.08 4.51
N ARG A 73 16.46 3.33 3.45
CA ARG A 73 17.65 3.53 2.62
C ARG A 73 17.64 4.88 1.89
N LEU A 74 16.47 5.36 1.46
CA LEU A 74 16.33 6.63 0.74
C LEU A 74 16.27 7.85 1.66
N PHE A 75 15.57 7.75 2.79
CA PHE A 75 15.25 8.89 3.65
C PHE A 75 15.89 8.83 5.04
N GLY A 76 16.53 7.72 5.40
CA GLY A 76 17.04 7.49 6.74
C GLY A 76 15.95 7.66 7.80
N GLU A 77 16.23 8.48 8.81
CA GLU A 77 15.30 8.83 9.89
C GLU A 77 14.01 9.50 9.40
N GLY A 78 14.06 10.17 8.23
CA GLY A 78 12.91 10.83 7.59
C GLY A 78 11.80 9.85 7.18
N THR A 79 12.10 8.56 7.09
CA THR A 79 11.13 7.50 6.74
C THR A 79 9.95 7.46 7.69
N LYS A 80 10.21 7.54 9.00
CA LYS A 80 9.17 7.52 10.02
C LYS A 80 8.22 8.69 9.85
N ILE A 81 8.78 9.88 9.63
CA ILE A 81 8.01 11.12 9.41
C ILE A 81 7.14 10.98 8.15
N LEU A 82 7.71 10.51 7.05
CA LEU A 82 6.99 10.38 5.79
C LEU A 82 5.84 9.37 5.88
N ILE A 83 6.07 8.19 6.46
CA ILE A 83 5.02 7.20 6.68
C ILE A 83 3.95 7.76 7.61
N SER A 84 4.33 8.46 8.68
CA SER A 84 3.35 9.06 9.57
C SER A 84 2.47 10.10 8.89
N ILE A 85 3.07 10.96 8.06
CA ILE A 85 2.32 11.94 7.25
C ILE A 85 1.37 11.22 6.29
N LEU A 86 1.82 10.13 5.66
CA LEU A 86 0.99 9.33 4.75
C LEU A 86 -0.23 8.77 5.47
N ILE A 87 -0.05 8.09 6.60
CA ILE A 87 -1.16 7.48 7.35
C ILE A 87 -2.11 8.54 7.90
N LEU A 88 -1.61 9.65 8.44
CA LEU A 88 -2.45 10.75 8.91
C LEU A 88 -3.30 11.36 7.79
N ASN A 89 -2.74 11.52 6.60
CA ASN A 89 -3.47 12.03 5.44
C ASN A 89 -4.49 11.01 4.91
N ILE A 90 -4.14 9.72 4.85
CA ILE A 90 -5.09 8.66 4.48
C ILE A 90 -6.27 8.64 5.48
N ASN A 91 -5.98 8.69 6.78
CA ASN A 91 -7.00 8.74 7.82
C ASN A 91 -7.94 9.93 7.65
N ARG A 92 -7.37 11.14 7.52
CA ARG A 92 -8.16 12.37 7.32
C ARG A 92 -9.04 12.28 6.09
N GLU A 93 -8.51 11.76 5.01
CA GLU A 93 -9.20 11.78 3.73
C GLU A 93 -10.30 10.71 3.63
N TYR A 94 -10.07 9.54 4.19
CA TYR A 94 -10.97 8.40 4.09
C TYR A 94 -11.79 8.16 5.36
N GLY A 95 -11.63 8.99 6.39
CA GLY A 95 -12.34 8.85 7.67
C GLY A 95 -11.91 7.62 8.48
N LEU A 96 -10.64 7.23 8.35
CA LEU A 96 -10.05 6.08 9.03
C LEU A 96 -9.28 6.52 10.29
N SER A 97 -8.90 5.55 11.12
CA SER A 97 -8.24 5.80 12.41
C SER A 97 -7.03 4.89 12.64
N MET A 98 -6.26 4.59 11.59
CA MET A 98 -5.03 3.81 11.71
C MET A 98 -3.96 4.61 12.46
N ASP A 99 -3.46 4.11 13.59
CA ASP A 99 -2.38 4.78 14.29
C ASP A 99 -1.08 4.73 13.46
N PRO A 100 -0.40 5.85 13.18
CA PRO A 100 0.79 5.84 12.34
C PRO A 100 1.99 5.10 12.95
N GLU A 101 2.16 5.18 14.27
CA GLU A 101 3.24 4.45 14.97
C GLU A 101 2.98 2.95 14.90
N TYR A 102 1.74 2.54 15.15
CA TYR A 102 1.34 1.15 14.96
C TYR A 102 1.51 0.66 13.52
N PHE A 103 1.12 1.45 12.51
CA PHE A 103 1.34 1.07 11.11
C PHE A 103 2.82 0.87 10.78
N LEU A 104 3.70 1.74 11.31
CA LEU A 104 5.15 1.59 11.22
C LEU A 104 5.63 0.28 11.85
N GLU A 105 5.11 -0.08 13.02
CA GLU A 105 5.42 -1.35 13.68
C GLU A 105 4.99 -2.55 12.82
N LEU A 106 3.81 -2.50 12.20
CA LEU A 106 3.35 -3.56 11.29
C LEU A 106 4.31 -3.74 10.10
N MET A 107 4.76 -2.63 9.50
CA MET A 107 5.74 -2.69 8.42
C MET A 107 7.08 -3.26 8.89
N CYS A 108 7.55 -2.88 10.09
CA CYS A 108 8.80 -3.39 10.65
C CYS A 108 8.73 -4.89 10.99
N ASN A 109 7.61 -5.36 11.52
CA ASN A 109 7.49 -6.73 12.01
C ASN A 109 7.42 -7.76 10.87
N GLY A 110 6.77 -7.43 9.76
CA GLY A 110 6.74 -8.26 8.54
C GLY A 110 6.11 -9.66 8.69
N GLY A 111 5.60 -10.03 9.87
CA GLY A 111 4.95 -11.31 10.13
C GLY A 111 3.57 -11.40 9.49
N GLN A 112 3.04 -12.61 9.32
CA GLN A 112 1.77 -12.84 8.63
C GLN A 112 0.60 -12.05 9.24
N SER A 113 0.56 -11.91 10.57
CA SER A 113 -0.45 -11.09 11.24
C SER A 113 -0.37 -9.62 10.83
N ALA A 114 0.85 -9.06 10.78
CA ALA A 114 1.06 -7.68 10.39
C ALA A 114 0.71 -7.43 8.92
N ILE A 115 1.07 -8.38 8.04
CA ILE A 115 0.67 -8.35 6.63
C ILE A 115 -0.84 -8.32 6.49
N ASN A 116 -1.56 -9.22 7.18
CA ASN A 116 -3.01 -9.29 7.09
C ASN A 116 -3.70 -8.00 7.58
N GLU A 117 -3.12 -7.33 8.57
CA GLU A 117 -3.66 -6.08 9.09
C GLU A 117 -3.42 -4.90 8.15
N ILE A 118 -2.24 -4.81 7.54
CA ILE A 118 -1.96 -3.83 6.47
C ILE A 118 -2.93 -4.04 5.30
N ARG A 119 -3.20 -5.30 4.90
CA ARG A 119 -4.19 -5.62 3.86
C ARG A 119 -5.59 -5.15 4.24
N SER A 120 -6.00 -5.41 5.48
CA SER A 120 -7.31 -4.98 6.00
C SER A 120 -7.44 -3.44 6.00
N PHE A 121 -6.35 -2.73 6.28
CA PHE A 121 -6.31 -1.28 6.17
C PHE A 121 -6.44 -0.80 4.72
N ILE A 122 -5.70 -1.40 3.78
CA ILE A 122 -5.79 -1.11 2.34
C ILE A 122 -7.23 -1.33 1.83
N GLU A 123 -7.86 -2.44 2.23
CA GLU A 123 -9.26 -2.71 1.92
C GLU A 123 -10.21 -1.64 2.46
N SER A 124 -9.95 -1.15 3.67
CA SER A 124 -10.76 -0.09 4.28
C SER A 124 -10.65 1.23 3.51
N VAL A 125 -9.46 1.57 3.00
CA VAL A 125 -9.26 2.72 2.11
C VAL A 125 -10.07 2.56 0.81
N ALA A 126 -10.03 1.37 0.21
CA ALA A 126 -10.75 1.12 -1.03
C ALA A 126 -12.28 1.18 -0.84
N LYS A 127 -12.81 0.60 0.24
CA LYS A 127 -14.23 0.69 0.60
C LYS A 127 -14.68 2.13 0.84
N ALA A 128 -13.87 2.93 1.54
CA ALA A 128 -14.18 4.34 1.80
C ALA A 128 -14.20 5.19 0.51
N ARG A 129 -13.45 4.81 -0.53
CA ARG A 129 -13.52 5.45 -1.85
C ARG A 129 -14.77 5.03 -2.63
N GLY A 130 -15.09 3.74 -2.67
CA GLY A 130 -16.22 3.22 -3.44
C GLY A 130 -17.61 3.63 -2.93
N GLY A 131 -17.69 4.12 -1.69
CA GLY A 131 -18.91 4.69 -1.09
C GLY A 131 -19.12 6.19 -1.32
N ARG A 132 -18.28 6.85 -2.12
CA ARG A 132 -18.43 8.25 -2.55
C ARG A 132 -18.75 8.32 -4.03
#